data_AF-A0A7L7Z677-F1
#
_entry.id   AF-A0A7L7Z677-F1
#
_cell.length_a   1.000
_cell.length_b   1.000
_cell.length_c   1.000
_cell.angle_alpha   90.00
_cell.angle_beta   90.00
_cell.angle_gamma   90.00
#
_symmetry.space_group_name_H-M   'P 1'
#
loop_
_entity.id
_entity.type
_entity.pdbx_description
1 polymer ?
#
loop_
_entity_poly.entity_id
_entity_poly.type
_entity_poly.pdbx_seq_one_letter_code
_entity_poly.pdbx_strand_id
1 'polypeptide(L)'
;MPTGTRIAVVAPGVVLLLALVAAAVGLGPSLPARIAVHFAADGTPDGWGSPWTMLAVALGLAAAAVVVAVVGLRAADRRTAATWAGVVHVVAGSLAAAWIVIALRHATGDGTLPVAWAVVIIGVGLLAAAVPFLALVRGAAPVAAHDVPSLRVAATARVAWRTHAGSAWFAGVGAAVVALGIVVAVQTAGLDAGTAALSSLPLVLAGLAVLALARVDVTVDARGLRITSSWTRIPVMRVPLDRIESGGWEDVSPGQWGGWGLRLSGRGVAYVTRSGPGLVVQLRGGRARLVTSPDAERGAAVLTTLLAARGRA
;
A
#
# COMPACT_ATOMS: atom_id res chain seq x y z
N MET A 1 7.59 3.93 -23.84
CA MET A 1 6.55 4.90 -23.48
C MET A 1 6.75 6.16 -24.31
N PRO A 2 5.68 6.67 -24.97
CA PRO A 2 5.69 7.94 -25.69
C PRO A 2 6.13 9.11 -24.80
N THR A 3 6.67 10.17 -25.40
CA THR A 3 7.13 11.38 -24.69
C THR A 3 6.02 12.00 -23.84
N GLY A 4 4.79 12.09 -24.36
CA GLY A 4 3.64 12.63 -23.61
C GLY A 4 3.33 11.86 -22.33
N THR A 5 3.44 10.52 -22.34
CA THR A 5 3.24 9.70 -21.13
C THR A 5 4.35 9.95 -20.11
N ARG A 6 5.60 10.10 -20.55
CA ARG A 6 6.73 10.40 -19.64
C ARG A 6 6.54 11.75 -18.95
N ILE A 7 6.10 12.76 -19.70
CA ILE A 7 5.77 14.08 -19.16
C ILE A 7 4.63 13.97 -18.15
N ALA A 8 3.54 13.26 -18.47
CA ALA A 8 2.42 13.08 -17.56
C ALA A 8 2.82 12.41 -16.22
N VAL A 9 3.81 11.51 -16.23
CA VAL A 9 4.30 10.87 -15.00
C VAL A 9 5.15 11.81 -14.14
N VAL A 10 5.98 12.67 -14.75
CA VAL A 10 6.98 13.47 -14.01
C VAL A 10 6.49 14.89 -13.70
N ALA A 11 5.76 15.51 -14.61
CA ALA A 11 5.36 16.92 -14.51
C ALA A 11 4.61 17.26 -13.22
N PRO A 12 3.67 16.43 -12.69
CA PRO A 12 2.94 16.79 -11.47
C PRO A 12 3.85 17.03 -10.26
N GLY A 13 4.86 16.19 -10.03
CA GLY A 13 5.83 16.41 -8.96
C GLY A 13 6.67 17.68 -9.17
N VAL A 14 7.04 17.98 -10.42
CA VAL A 14 7.77 19.22 -10.76
C VAL A 14 6.90 20.45 -10.54
N VAL A 15 5.62 20.39 -10.91
CA VAL A 15 4.66 21.48 -10.68
C VAL A 15 4.48 21.72 -9.17
N LEU A 16 4.40 20.68 -8.35
CA LEU A 16 4.34 20.82 -6.89
C LEU A 16 5.59 21.53 -6.33
N LEU A 17 6.78 21.15 -6.79
CA LEU A 17 8.03 21.80 -6.39
C LEU A 17 8.05 23.28 -6.78
N LEU A 18 7.72 23.59 -8.04
CA LEU A 18 7.73 24.97 -8.54
C LEU A 18 6.67 25.83 -7.85
N ALA A 19 5.48 25.28 -7.59
CA ALA A 19 4.43 25.96 -6.86
C ALA A 19 4.85 26.27 -5.42
N LEU A 20 5.51 25.33 -4.74
CA LEU A 20 6.04 25.55 -3.40
C LEU A 20 7.12 26.62 -3.37
N VAL A 21 8.07 26.59 -4.32
CA VAL A 21 9.13 27.60 -4.41
C VAL A 21 8.53 28.97 -4.70
N ALA A 22 7.61 29.07 -5.66
CA ALA A 22 6.95 30.33 -5.99
C ALA A 22 6.16 30.90 -4.79
N ALA A 23 5.40 30.05 -4.09
CA ALA A 23 4.65 30.45 -2.90
C ALA A 23 5.59 30.84 -1.75
N ALA A 24 6.71 30.14 -1.55
CA ALA A 24 7.72 30.48 -0.56
C ALA A 24 8.37 31.84 -0.83
N VAL A 25 8.68 32.15 -2.08
CA VAL A 25 9.22 33.45 -2.47
C VAL A 25 8.19 34.56 -2.27
N GLY A 26 6.92 34.33 -2.65
CA GLY A 26 5.87 35.34 -2.58
C GLY A 26 5.32 35.60 -1.17
N LEU A 27 5.12 34.55 -0.37
CA LEU A 27 4.50 34.64 0.95
C LEU A 27 5.52 34.66 2.08
N GLY A 28 6.68 34.02 1.87
CA GLY A 28 7.71 33.84 2.88
C GLY A 28 8.15 35.11 3.62
N PRO A 29 8.39 36.25 2.94
CA PRO A 29 8.78 37.49 3.61
C PRO A 29 7.76 38.03 4.62
N SER A 30 6.49 37.65 4.50
CA SER A 30 5.42 38.06 5.42
C SER A 30 5.23 37.08 6.59
N LEU A 31 5.88 35.91 6.56
CA LEU A 31 5.67 34.87 7.55
C LEU A 31 6.54 35.12 8.81
N PRO A 32 5.94 35.07 10.00
CA PRO A 32 6.66 35.14 11.26
C PRO A 32 7.45 33.85 11.51
N ALA A 33 8.28 33.85 12.56
CA ALA A 33 9.06 32.68 12.96
C ALA A 33 8.19 31.45 13.30
N ARG A 34 6.92 31.66 13.69
CA ARG A 34 5.97 30.59 14.01
C ARG A 34 4.59 30.88 13.43
N ILE A 35 4.01 29.88 12.79
CA ILE A 35 2.63 29.89 12.27
C ILE A 35 1.83 28.75 12.90
N ALA A 36 0.50 28.82 12.81
CA ALA A 36 -0.36 27.71 13.17
C ALA A 36 -0.08 26.50 12.25
N VAL A 37 0.11 25.32 12.83
CA VAL A 37 0.33 24.05 12.11
C VAL A 37 -0.58 22.93 12.60
N HIS A 38 -1.29 23.17 13.71
CA HIS A 38 -2.34 22.33 14.24
C HIS A 38 -3.58 23.19 14.47
N PHE A 39 -4.75 22.59 14.22
CA PHE A 39 -6.04 23.25 14.30
C PHE A 39 -7.03 22.31 14.96
N ALA A 40 -7.85 22.85 15.86
CA ALA A 40 -8.96 22.13 16.45
C ALA A 40 -10.05 21.82 15.39
N ALA A 41 -11.04 20.99 15.75
CA ALA A 41 -12.09 20.56 14.83
C ALA A 41 -12.95 21.73 14.27
N ASP A 42 -13.03 22.83 15.01
CA ASP A 42 -13.69 24.07 14.59
C ASP A 42 -12.81 24.97 13.70
N GLY A 43 -11.56 24.57 13.45
CA GLY A 43 -10.59 25.29 12.64
C GLY A 43 -9.79 26.35 13.40
N THR A 44 -9.95 26.47 14.72
CA THR A 44 -9.17 27.39 15.54
C THR A 44 -7.72 26.89 15.72
N PRO A 45 -6.70 27.77 15.65
CA PRO A 45 -5.32 27.38 15.94
C PRO A 45 -5.12 26.97 17.40
N ASP A 46 -4.53 25.80 17.61
CA ASP A 46 -4.18 25.28 18.94
C ASP A 46 -2.72 24.75 19.01
N GLY A 47 -1.97 24.80 17.90
CA GLY A 47 -0.55 24.45 17.87
C GLY A 47 0.25 25.23 16.84
N TRP A 48 1.46 25.65 17.23
CA TRP A 48 2.32 26.54 16.43
C TRP A 48 3.71 25.95 16.20
N GLY A 49 4.20 26.05 14.96
CA GLY A 49 5.49 25.54 14.53
C GLY A 49 6.16 26.46 13.52
N SER A 50 7.39 26.11 13.12
CA SER A 50 8.14 26.86 12.11
C SER A 50 7.54 26.64 10.72
N PRO A 51 7.18 27.71 9.97
CA PRO A 51 6.75 27.57 8.58
C PRO A 51 7.83 26.94 7.70
N TRP A 52 9.09 27.17 8.03
CA TRP A 52 10.24 26.75 7.23
C TRP A 52 10.54 25.27 7.40
N THR A 53 10.33 24.70 8.60
CA THR A 53 10.44 23.25 8.80
C THR A 53 9.37 22.53 8.00
N MET A 54 8.12 23.01 8.05
CA MET A 54 7.03 22.44 7.26
C MET A 54 7.30 22.57 5.75
N LEU A 55 7.81 23.71 5.30
CA LEU A 55 8.20 23.92 3.90
C LEU A 55 9.30 22.94 3.47
N ALA A 56 10.35 22.78 4.27
CA ALA A 56 11.46 21.89 3.96
C ALA A 56 10.99 20.44 3.79
N VAL A 57 10.09 19.97 4.66
CA VAL A 57 9.46 18.64 4.54
C VAL A 57 8.60 18.55 3.28
N ALA A 58 7.81 19.57 2.97
CA ALA A 58 6.99 19.63 1.76
C ALA A 58 7.84 19.58 0.48
N LEU A 59 8.91 20.36 0.41
CA LEU A 59 9.88 20.36 -0.69
C LEU A 59 10.57 19.01 -0.83
N GLY A 60 10.99 18.40 0.28
CA GLY A 60 11.60 17.07 0.29
C GLY A 60 10.66 15.99 -0.26
N LEU A 61 9.38 16.01 0.13
CA LEU A 61 8.37 15.08 -0.37
C LEU A 61 8.02 15.33 -1.84
N ALA A 62 7.93 16.59 -2.27
CA ALA A 62 7.72 16.93 -3.67
C ALA A 62 8.91 16.49 -4.55
N ALA A 63 10.14 16.64 -4.07
CA ALA A 63 11.33 16.10 -4.73
C ALA A 63 11.32 14.57 -4.77
N ALA A 64 10.95 13.91 -3.67
CA ALA A 64 10.77 12.47 -3.64
C ALA A 64 9.70 12.00 -4.64
N ALA A 65 8.62 12.76 -4.81
CA ALA A 65 7.57 12.48 -5.81
C ALA A 65 8.15 12.47 -7.23
N VAL A 66 8.98 13.45 -7.58
CA VAL A 66 9.70 13.50 -8.87
C VAL A 66 10.64 12.30 -9.03
N VAL A 67 11.43 11.98 -8.00
CA VAL A 67 12.36 10.85 -8.05
C VAL A 67 11.61 9.54 -8.26
N VAL A 68 10.54 9.28 -7.48
CA VAL A 68 9.71 8.07 -7.61
C VAL A 68 9.05 8.00 -8.99
N ALA A 69 8.57 9.12 -9.53
CA ALA A 69 8.04 9.19 -10.89
C ALA A 69 9.09 8.81 -11.94
N VAL A 70 10.30 9.38 -11.87
CA VAL A 70 11.40 9.10 -12.80
C VAL A 70 11.87 7.65 -12.71
N VAL A 71 11.99 7.11 -11.50
CA VAL A 71 12.33 5.69 -11.29
C VAL A 71 11.20 4.79 -11.83
N GLY A 72 9.95 5.16 -11.58
CA GLY A 72 8.76 4.43 -12.03
C GLY A 72 8.66 4.31 -13.55
N LEU A 73 9.18 5.26 -14.31
CA LEU A 73 9.26 5.17 -15.78
C LEU A 73 10.12 4.00 -16.28
N ARG A 74 11.06 3.52 -15.47
CA ARG A 74 11.93 2.38 -15.77
C ARG A 74 11.46 1.07 -15.15
N ALA A 75 10.39 1.09 -14.35
CA ALA A 75 9.91 -0.10 -13.67
C ALA A 75 9.32 -1.12 -14.66
N ALA A 76 9.72 -2.38 -14.51
CA ALA A 76 9.08 -3.50 -15.20
C ALA A 76 7.62 -3.66 -14.74
N ASP A 77 7.40 -3.58 -13.42
CA ASP A 77 6.07 -3.62 -12.80
C ASP A 77 5.47 -2.21 -12.66
N ARG A 78 4.85 -1.74 -13.74
CA ARG A 78 4.30 -0.37 -13.82
C ARG A 78 3.10 -0.13 -12.92
N ARG A 79 2.27 -1.13 -12.62
CA ARG A 79 1.12 -0.94 -11.71
C ARG A 79 1.60 -0.72 -10.28
N THR A 80 2.62 -1.45 -9.87
CA THR A 80 3.26 -1.26 -8.56
C THR A 80 3.99 0.08 -8.49
N ALA A 81 4.69 0.48 -9.56
CA ALA A 81 5.25 1.82 -9.65
C ALA A 81 4.17 2.92 -9.58
N ALA A 82 3.01 2.69 -10.21
CA ALA A 82 1.87 3.60 -10.12
C ALA A 82 1.37 3.74 -8.69
N THR A 83 1.26 2.65 -7.92
CA THR A 83 0.89 2.70 -6.50
C THR A 83 1.85 3.56 -5.69
N TRP A 84 3.16 3.36 -5.83
CA TRP A 84 4.16 4.18 -5.14
C TRP A 84 4.11 5.65 -5.55
N ALA A 85 4.05 5.92 -6.86
CA ALA A 85 3.93 7.27 -7.37
C ALA A 85 2.67 7.94 -6.83
N GLY A 86 1.53 7.24 -6.85
CA GLY A 86 0.26 7.74 -6.33
C GLY A 86 0.36 8.11 -4.84
N VAL A 87 0.84 7.21 -3.98
CA VAL A 87 0.98 7.47 -2.54
C VAL A 87 1.86 8.69 -2.28
N VAL A 88 3.05 8.75 -2.87
CA VAL A 88 3.97 9.85 -2.63
C VAL A 88 3.40 11.19 -3.14
N HIS A 89 2.69 11.20 -4.28
CA HIS A 89 2.06 12.41 -4.79
C HIS A 89 0.85 12.86 -3.96
N VAL A 90 0.07 11.94 -3.38
CA VAL A 90 -1.01 12.33 -2.44
C VAL A 90 -0.42 13.02 -1.24
N VAL A 91 0.62 12.44 -0.63
CA VAL A 91 1.25 13.00 0.57
C VAL A 91 1.93 14.33 0.25
N ALA A 92 2.75 14.36 -0.81
CA ALA A 92 3.46 15.57 -1.23
C ALA A 92 2.50 16.70 -1.62
N GLY A 93 1.47 16.40 -2.43
CA GLY A 93 0.49 17.39 -2.86
C GLY A 93 -0.37 17.91 -1.73
N SER A 94 -0.78 17.05 -0.80
CA SER A 94 -1.53 17.47 0.39
C SER A 94 -0.67 18.38 1.28
N LEU A 95 0.58 18.00 1.57
CA LEU A 95 1.45 18.83 2.40
C LEU A 95 1.81 20.16 1.72
N ALA A 96 2.00 20.14 0.39
CA ALA A 96 2.23 21.35 -0.39
C ALA A 96 1.03 22.31 -0.31
N ALA A 97 -0.18 21.78 -0.55
CA ALA A 97 -1.42 22.55 -0.46
C ALA A 97 -1.64 23.09 0.95
N ALA A 98 -1.44 22.27 1.98
CA ALA A 98 -1.55 22.69 3.37
C ALA A 98 -0.60 23.86 3.68
N TRP A 99 0.66 23.76 3.28
CA TRP A 99 1.63 24.83 3.49
C TRP A 99 1.22 26.14 2.81
N ILE A 100 0.83 26.07 1.53
CA ILE A 100 0.43 27.24 0.75
C ILE A 100 -0.82 27.89 1.36
N VAL A 101 -1.84 27.09 1.70
CA VAL A 101 -3.10 27.61 2.27
C VAL A 101 -2.83 28.25 3.62
N ILE A 102 -2.07 27.61 4.51
CA ILE A 102 -1.77 28.17 5.84
C ILE A 102 -0.98 29.48 5.70
N ALA A 103 0.03 29.52 4.83
CA ALA A 103 0.81 30.73 4.57
C ALA A 103 -0.06 31.87 4.02
N LEU A 104 -0.97 31.57 3.09
CA LEU A 104 -1.89 32.55 2.50
C LEU A 104 -2.88 33.09 3.55
N ARG A 105 -3.47 32.20 4.34
CA ARG A 105 -4.43 32.55 5.41
C ARG A 105 -3.78 33.48 6.43
N HIS A 106 -2.56 33.16 6.84
CA HIS A 106 -1.76 34.03 7.68
C HIS A 106 -1.54 35.42 7.05
N ALA A 107 -1.11 35.48 5.78
CA ALA A 107 -0.88 36.75 5.09
C ALA A 107 -2.16 37.61 4.95
N THR A 108 -3.33 36.99 4.88
CA THR A 108 -4.64 37.68 4.87
C THR A 108 -5.15 38.05 6.26
N GLY A 109 -4.43 37.73 7.33
CA GLY A 109 -4.83 37.99 8.72
C GLY A 109 -5.86 37.02 9.29
N ASP A 110 -6.24 35.97 8.54
CA ASP A 110 -7.15 34.93 9.01
C ASP A 110 -6.34 33.75 9.56
N GLY A 111 -6.26 33.66 10.87
CA GLY A 111 -5.53 32.58 11.54
C GLY A 111 -6.22 31.22 11.49
N THR A 112 -7.50 31.15 11.09
CA THR A 112 -8.29 29.91 11.17
C THR A 112 -8.11 29.02 9.94
N LEU A 113 -8.32 27.72 10.10
CA LEU A 113 -8.37 26.75 8.99
C LEU A 113 -9.59 25.82 9.15
N PRO A 114 -10.79 26.24 8.70
CA PRO A 114 -11.99 25.41 8.75
C PRO A 114 -11.79 24.01 8.13
N VAL A 115 -12.43 22.99 8.70
CA VAL A 115 -12.30 21.58 8.26
C VAL A 115 -12.60 21.37 6.76
N ALA A 116 -13.39 22.25 6.14
CA ALA A 116 -13.64 22.24 4.70
C ALA A 116 -12.34 22.33 3.86
N TRP A 117 -11.30 22.97 4.38
CA TRP A 117 -9.97 23.01 3.73
C TRP A 117 -9.32 21.64 3.62
N ALA A 118 -9.63 20.69 4.52
CA ALA A 118 -9.13 19.33 4.42
C ALA A 118 -9.55 18.68 3.08
N VAL A 119 -10.77 18.99 2.59
CA VAL A 119 -11.25 18.51 1.29
C VAL A 119 -10.40 19.07 0.14
N VAL A 120 -10.07 20.36 0.18
CA VAL A 120 -9.23 21.00 -0.85
C VAL A 120 -7.80 20.46 -0.80
N ILE A 121 -7.22 20.36 0.40
CA ILE A 121 -5.87 19.86 0.62
C ILE A 121 -5.72 18.42 0.12
N ILE A 122 -6.63 17.52 0.54
CA ILE A 122 -6.65 16.14 0.10
C ILE A 122 -6.96 16.07 -1.40
N GLY A 123 -7.88 16.91 -1.90
CA GLY A 123 -8.23 17.01 -3.31
C GLY A 123 -7.02 17.33 -4.19
N VAL A 124 -6.19 18.30 -3.81
CA VAL A 124 -4.94 18.62 -4.52
C VAL A 124 -3.99 17.43 -4.53
N GLY A 125 -3.81 16.75 -3.39
CA GLY A 125 -3.03 15.52 -3.31
C GLY A 125 -3.52 14.43 -4.25
N LEU A 126 -4.83 14.17 -4.26
CA LEU A 126 -5.45 13.17 -5.13
C LEU A 126 -5.32 13.53 -6.62
N LEU A 127 -5.50 14.81 -6.98
CA LEU A 127 -5.32 15.28 -8.36
C LEU A 127 -3.88 15.15 -8.82
N ALA A 128 -2.91 15.54 -7.98
CA ALA A 128 -1.48 15.40 -8.27
C ALA A 128 -1.08 13.93 -8.46
N ALA A 129 -1.72 13.01 -7.72
CA ALA A 129 -1.48 11.58 -7.82
C ALA A 129 -2.19 10.90 -9.01
N ALA A 130 -3.37 11.38 -9.40
CA ALA A 130 -4.19 10.75 -10.43
C ALA A 130 -3.47 10.69 -11.78
N VAL A 131 -2.78 11.76 -12.17
CA VAL A 131 -2.08 11.86 -13.46
C VAL A 131 -0.96 10.81 -13.61
N PRO A 132 0.06 10.74 -12.73
CA PRO A 132 1.11 9.75 -12.85
C PRO A 132 0.59 8.32 -12.65
N PHE A 133 -0.38 8.14 -11.73
CA PHE A 133 -1.00 6.85 -11.49
C PHE A 133 -1.67 6.29 -12.75
N LEU A 134 -2.57 7.07 -13.37
CA LEU A 134 -3.30 6.64 -14.56
C LEU A 134 -2.37 6.45 -15.76
N ALA A 135 -1.35 7.31 -15.92
CA ALA A 135 -0.37 7.18 -16.99
C ALA A 135 0.44 5.86 -16.89
N LEU A 136 0.87 5.49 -15.68
CA LEU A 136 1.60 4.25 -15.43
C LEU A 136 0.71 3.01 -15.55
N VAL A 137 -0.52 3.04 -15.00
CA VAL A 137 -1.48 1.93 -15.10
C VAL A 137 -1.88 1.66 -16.55
N ARG A 138 -2.20 2.70 -17.34
CA ARG A 138 -2.56 2.54 -18.76
C ARG A 138 -1.40 2.01 -19.60
N GLY A 139 -0.17 2.31 -19.19
CA GLY A 139 1.02 1.77 -19.83
C GLY A 139 1.41 0.36 -19.36
N ALA A 140 0.73 -0.23 -18.38
CA ALA A 140 1.11 -1.54 -17.86
C ALA A 140 0.71 -2.66 -18.83
N ALA A 141 1.62 -3.61 -19.04
CA ALA A 141 1.32 -4.82 -19.79
C ALA A 141 0.24 -5.66 -19.06
N PRO A 142 -0.51 -6.49 -19.79
CA PRO A 142 -1.31 -7.56 -19.18
C PRO A 142 -0.43 -8.43 -18.29
N VAL A 143 -0.99 -8.90 -17.18
CA VAL A 143 -0.31 -9.88 -16.33
C VAL A 143 -0.35 -11.24 -17.00
N ALA A 144 0.81 -11.85 -17.18
CA ALA A 144 0.93 -13.18 -17.76
C ALA A 144 0.30 -14.20 -16.80
N ALA A 145 -0.68 -14.94 -17.31
CA ALA A 145 -1.30 -16.06 -16.63
C ALA A 145 -0.84 -17.35 -17.30
N HIS A 146 -0.58 -18.36 -16.48
CA HIS A 146 -0.03 -19.62 -16.90
C HIS A 146 -0.86 -20.77 -16.34
N ASP A 147 -1.46 -21.53 -17.25
CA ASP A 147 -2.08 -22.80 -16.91
C ASP A 147 -1.00 -23.86 -16.70
N VAL A 148 -1.20 -24.72 -15.70
CA VAL A 148 -0.24 -25.78 -15.36
C VAL A 148 -0.89 -27.14 -15.53
N PRO A 149 -0.32 -28.03 -16.35
CA PRO A 149 -0.81 -29.40 -16.49
C PRO A 149 -0.83 -30.14 -15.15
N SER A 150 -1.76 -31.10 -15.01
CA SER A 150 -1.75 -32.01 -13.87
C SER A 150 -0.49 -32.87 -13.85
N LEU A 151 0.04 -33.13 -12.66
CA LEU A 151 1.12 -34.06 -12.43
C LEU A 151 0.68 -35.49 -12.78
N ARG A 152 1.60 -36.27 -13.36
CA ARG A 152 1.40 -37.71 -13.59
C ARG A 152 1.63 -38.46 -12.28
N VAL A 153 0.57 -38.65 -11.51
CA VAL A 153 0.59 -39.41 -10.24
C VAL A 153 -0.40 -40.58 -10.28
N ALA A 154 -0.09 -41.64 -9.54
CA ALA A 154 -0.99 -42.80 -9.40
C ALA A 154 -2.32 -42.39 -8.76
N ALA A 155 -3.40 -43.10 -9.08
CA ALA A 155 -4.75 -42.77 -8.58
C ALA A 155 -4.86 -42.81 -7.05
N THR A 156 -4.01 -43.60 -6.38
CA THR A 156 -3.97 -43.73 -4.91
C THR A 156 -2.99 -42.77 -4.24
N ALA A 157 -2.21 -42.00 -5.00
CA ALA A 157 -1.19 -41.12 -4.45
C ALA A 157 -1.82 -39.93 -3.73
N ARG A 158 -1.34 -39.64 -2.51
CA ARG A 158 -1.69 -38.43 -1.77
C ARG A 158 -0.66 -37.36 -2.08
N VAL A 159 -1.09 -36.29 -2.74
CA VAL A 159 -0.24 -35.16 -3.12
C VAL A 159 -0.61 -33.94 -2.29
N ALA A 160 0.40 -33.26 -1.78
CA ALA A 160 0.25 -31.97 -1.12
C ALA A 160 1.44 -31.08 -1.46
N TRP A 161 1.21 -29.78 -1.45
CA TRP A 161 2.24 -28.77 -1.60
C TRP A 161 2.20 -27.84 -0.40
N ARG A 162 3.37 -27.47 0.12
CA ARG A 162 3.52 -26.50 1.19
C ARG A 162 4.68 -25.57 0.89
N THR A 163 4.50 -24.29 1.21
CA THR A 163 5.53 -23.28 1.12
C THR A 163 5.33 -22.21 2.19
N HIS A 164 6.28 -21.29 2.27
CA HIS A 164 6.15 -20.06 3.06
C HIS A 164 6.08 -18.87 2.11
N ALA A 165 5.18 -17.94 2.41
CA ALA A 165 5.12 -16.63 1.77
C ALA A 165 5.30 -15.56 2.85
N GLY A 166 6.09 -14.53 2.58
CA GLY A 166 6.36 -13.49 3.57
C GLY A 166 7.18 -12.36 3.01
N SER A 167 7.41 -11.34 3.84
CA SER A 167 8.28 -10.20 3.55
C SER A 167 9.02 -9.77 4.81
N ALA A 168 10.35 -9.78 4.78
CA ALA A 168 11.18 -9.26 5.86
C ALA A 168 10.93 -7.76 6.08
N TRP A 169 10.57 -7.03 5.02
CA TRP A 169 10.17 -5.63 5.13
C TRP A 169 8.92 -5.46 5.98
N PHE A 170 7.90 -6.31 5.81
CA PHE A 170 6.72 -6.29 6.67
C PHE A 170 7.05 -6.64 8.12
N ALA A 171 7.95 -7.60 8.34
CA ALA A 171 8.41 -7.89 9.69
C ALA A 171 9.11 -6.67 10.32
N GLY A 172 9.98 -6.00 9.57
CA GLY A 172 10.69 -4.79 10.02
C GLY A 172 9.73 -3.63 10.32
N VAL A 173 8.80 -3.33 9.41
CA VAL A 173 7.78 -2.28 9.61
C VAL A 173 6.90 -2.59 10.81
N GLY A 174 6.40 -3.83 10.92
CA GLY A 174 5.59 -4.24 12.06
C GLY A 174 6.34 -4.09 13.38
N ALA A 175 7.60 -4.52 13.45
CA ALA A 175 8.44 -4.36 14.63
C ALA A 175 8.71 -2.89 14.97
N ALA A 176 9.00 -2.05 13.97
CA ALA A 176 9.22 -0.62 14.17
C ALA A 176 7.96 0.10 14.69
N VAL A 177 6.78 -0.26 14.17
CA VAL A 177 5.50 0.31 14.62
C VAL A 177 5.17 -0.13 16.05
N VAL A 178 5.44 -1.39 16.42
CA VAL A 178 5.32 -1.83 17.82
C VAL A 178 6.27 -1.05 18.72
N ALA A 179 7.54 -0.92 18.32
CA ALA A 179 8.53 -0.16 19.10
C ALA A 179 8.12 1.30 19.28
N LEU A 180 7.59 1.93 18.23
CA LEU A 180 7.05 3.29 18.31
C LEU A 180 5.88 3.36 19.29
N GLY A 181 4.94 2.41 19.25
CA GLY A 181 3.84 2.34 20.22
C GLY A 181 4.34 2.23 21.66
N ILE A 182 5.37 1.41 21.92
CA ILE A 182 5.99 1.29 23.24
C ILE A 182 6.64 2.61 23.68
N VAL A 183 7.38 3.28 22.78
CA VAL A 183 7.99 4.59 23.08
C VAL A 183 6.90 5.61 23.43
N VAL A 184 5.81 5.68 22.65
CA VAL A 184 4.68 6.56 22.92
C VAL A 184 4.06 6.24 24.29
N ALA A 185 3.88 4.96 24.62
CA ALA A 185 3.35 4.54 25.93
C ALA A 185 4.23 5.04 27.08
N VAL A 186 5.55 4.91 26.97
CA VAL A 186 6.50 5.37 28.00
C VAL A 186 6.47 6.89 28.14
N GLN A 187 6.41 7.63 27.03
CA GLN A 187 6.39 9.09 27.04
C GLN A 187 5.08 9.67 27.59
N THR A 188 3.97 8.93 27.48
CA THR A 188 2.65 9.40 27.91
C THR A 188 2.19 8.83 29.25
N ALA A 189 2.92 7.85 29.80
CA ALA A 189 2.60 7.18 31.06
C ALA A 189 2.50 8.12 32.28
N GLY A 190 3.17 9.28 32.25
CA GLY A 190 3.11 10.28 33.33
C GLY A 190 1.88 11.19 33.31
N LEU A 191 1.05 11.13 32.26
CA LEU A 191 -0.18 11.92 32.15
C LEU A 191 -1.33 11.21 32.90
N ASP A 192 -1.79 10.11 32.34
CA ASP A 192 -2.76 9.17 32.92
C ASP A 192 -2.80 7.89 32.08
N ALA A 193 -3.35 6.81 32.65
CA ALA A 193 -3.42 5.51 31.98
C ALA A 193 -4.31 5.53 30.71
N GLY A 194 -5.35 6.36 30.66
CA GLY A 194 -6.27 6.47 29.53
C GLY A 194 -5.60 7.13 28.32
N THR A 195 -4.93 8.26 28.52
CA THR A 195 -4.17 8.94 27.45
C THR A 195 -3.04 8.08 26.92
N ALA A 196 -2.31 7.39 27.82
CA ALA A 196 -1.25 6.48 27.42
C ALA A 196 -1.78 5.32 26.58
N ALA A 197 -2.88 4.70 27.00
CA ALA A 197 -3.51 3.62 26.24
C ALA A 197 -4.05 4.11 24.89
N LEU A 198 -4.74 5.24 24.85
CA LEU A 198 -5.36 5.77 23.63
C LEU A 198 -4.32 6.13 22.55
N SER A 199 -3.17 6.66 22.96
CA SER A 199 -2.09 7.07 22.04
C SER A 199 -1.20 5.90 21.59
N SER A 200 -0.99 4.87 22.43
CA SER A 200 -0.04 3.78 22.16
C SER A 200 -0.66 2.49 21.67
N LEU A 201 -1.82 2.08 22.22
CA LEU A 201 -2.42 0.78 21.95
C LEU A 201 -2.76 0.58 20.46
N PRO A 202 -3.30 1.58 19.73
CA PRO A 202 -3.54 1.44 18.29
C PRO A 202 -2.25 1.14 17.51
N LEU A 203 -1.13 1.77 17.86
CA LEU A 203 0.16 1.53 17.22
C LEU A 203 0.66 0.11 17.51
N VAL A 204 0.63 -0.31 18.78
CA VAL A 204 1.05 -1.67 19.16
C VAL A 204 0.21 -2.72 18.44
N LEU A 205 -1.12 -2.59 18.46
CA LEU A 205 -2.03 -3.52 17.80
C LEU A 205 -1.83 -3.54 16.28
N ALA A 206 -1.65 -2.38 15.65
CA ALA A 206 -1.37 -2.28 14.22
C ALA A 206 -0.04 -2.97 13.86
N GLY A 207 1.02 -2.72 14.64
CA GLY A 207 2.32 -3.35 14.42
C GLY A 207 2.27 -4.87 14.61
N LEU A 208 1.57 -5.36 15.64
CA LEU A 208 1.34 -6.78 15.87
C LEU A 208 0.52 -7.43 14.74
N ALA A 209 -0.50 -6.75 14.23
CA ALA A 209 -1.27 -7.24 13.09
C ALA A 209 -0.41 -7.36 11.82
N VAL A 210 0.48 -6.38 11.57
CA VAL A 210 1.45 -6.45 10.46
C VAL A 210 2.42 -7.60 10.65
N LEU A 211 2.96 -7.79 11.86
CA LEU A 211 3.85 -8.92 12.20
C LEU A 211 3.17 -10.28 11.99
N ALA A 212 1.91 -10.42 12.44
CA ALA A 212 1.13 -11.64 12.24
C ALA A 212 0.92 -11.98 10.75
N LEU A 213 0.90 -10.95 9.88
CA LEU A 213 0.78 -11.10 8.43
C LEU A 213 2.12 -11.03 7.69
N ALA A 214 3.25 -10.84 8.38
CA ALA A 214 4.56 -10.71 7.75
C ALA A 214 5.05 -12.02 7.13
N ARG A 215 4.59 -13.15 7.66
CA ARG A 215 4.86 -14.49 7.14
C ARG A 215 3.67 -15.42 7.33
N VAL A 216 3.34 -16.15 6.28
CA VAL A 216 2.29 -17.17 6.26
C VAL A 216 2.81 -18.50 5.72
N ASP A 217 2.21 -19.57 6.21
CA ASP A 217 2.35 -20.91 5.66
C ASP A 217 1.21 -21.13 4.67
N VAL A 218 1.57 -21.56 3.46
CA VAL A 218 0.62 -21.88 2.40
C VAL A 218 0.63 -23.38 2.22
N THR A 219 -0.54 -24.00 2.21
CA THR A 219 -0.72 -25.43 1.95
C THR A 219 -1.81 -25.63 0.92
N VAL A 220 -1.54 -26.48 -0.07
CA VAL A 220 -2.52 -27.01 -1.02
C VAL A 220 -2.54 -28.52 -0.84
N ASP A 221 -3.69 -29.07 -0.46
CA ASP A 221 -3.90 -30.51 -0.30
C ASP A 221 -5.34 -30.88 -0.68
N ALA A 222 -5.75 -32.13 -0.45
CA ALA A 222 -7.11 -32.61 -0.75
C ALA A 222 -8.25 -31.79 -0.10
N ARG A 223 -7.96 -31.01 0.96
CA ARG A 223 -8.91 -30.10 1.61
C ARG A 223 -9.03 -28.77 0.88
N GLY A 224 -8.11 -28.46 -0.04
CA GLY A 224 -8.04 -27.22 -0.82
C GLY A 224 -6.86 -26.34 -0.45
N LEU A 225 -7.00 -25.02 -0.64
CA LEU A 225 -5.98 -24.02 -0.32
C LEU A 225 -6.16 -23.51 1.12
N ARG A 226 -5.08 -23.50 1.89
CA ARG A 226 -5.02 -22.93 3.24
C ARG A 226 -3.82 -22.02 3.38
N ILE A 227 -4.06 -20.82 3.88
CA ILE A 227 -3.05 -19.84 4.28
C ILE A 227 -3.24 -19.55 5.76
N THR A 228 -2.18 -19.75 6.54
CA THR A 228 -2.17 -19.54 7.99
C THR A 228 -1.00 -18.65 8.37
N SER A 229 -1.20 -17.73 9.31
CA SER A 229 -0.07 -17.00 9.89
C SER A 229 0.95 -17.99 10.45
N SER A 230 2.22 -17.82 10.10
CA SER A 230 3.28 -18.69 10.61
C SER A 230 3.50 -18.50 12.11
N TRP A 231 3.18 -17.32 12.64
CA TRP A 231 3.41 -16.97 14.04
C TRP A 231 2.24 -17.37 14.93
N THR A 232 1.02 -16.94 14.60
CA THR A 232 -0.16 -17.16 15.46
C THR A 232 -0.89 -18.47 15.14
N ARG A 233 -0.54 -19.13 14.02
CA ARG A 233 -1.27 -20.29 13.45
C ARG A 233 -2.74 -20.00 13.08
N ILE A 234 -3.18 -18.75 13.18
CA ILE A 234 -4.52 -18.33 12.83
C ILE A 234 -4.68 -18.39 11.30
N PRO A 235 -5.77 -18.95 10.78
CA PRO A 235 -6.05 -18.99 9.35
C PRO A 235 -6.34 -17.59 8.81
N VAL A 236 -5.57 -17.19 7.80
CA VAL A 236 -5.77 -15.92 7.08
C VAL A 236 -6.73 -16.13 5.90
N MET A 237 -6.62 -17.28 5.22
CA MET A 237 -7.44 -17.60 4.06
C MET A 237 -7.63 -19.11 3.94
N ARG A 238 -8.86 -19.56 3.71
CA ARG A 238 -9.19 -20.97 3.47
C ARG A 238 -10.14 -21.08 2.29
N VAL A 239 -9.83 -21.98 1.37
CA VAL A 239 -10.63 -22.27 0.18
C VAL A 239 -10.77 -23.79 0.08
N PRO A 240 -11.95 -24.32 0.43
CA PRO A 240 -12.27 -25.73 0.23
C PRO A 240 -12.12 -26.15 -1.23
N LEU A 241 -11.62 -27.37 -1.49
CA LEU A 241 -11.35 -27.86 -2.85
C LEU A 241 -12.61 -27.88 -3.72
N ASP A 242 -13.79 -28.20 -3.17
CA ASP A 242 -15.10 -28.20 -3.82
C ASP A 242 -15.53 -26.82 -4.36
N ARG A 243 -15.04 -25.74 -3.77
CA ARG A 243 -15.31 -24.37 -4.24
C ARG A 243 -14.39 -23.92 -5.37
N ILE A 244 -13.33 -24.69 -5.65
CA ILE A 244 -12.33 -24.35 -6.65
C ILE A 244 -12.77 -24.90 -8.01
N GLU A 245 -12.78 -24.01 -8.99
CA GLU A 245 -13.08 -24.29 -10.40
C GLU A 245 -11.79 -24.66 -11.15
N SER A 246 -10.78 -23.79 -11.08
CA SER A 246 -9.48 -24.00 -11.72
C SER A 246 -8.33 -23.40 -10.90
N GLY A 247 -7.10 -23.83 -11.23
CA GLY A 247 -5.87 -23.37 -10.60
C GLY A 247 -4.80 -23.10 -11.64
N GLY A 248 -4.00 -22.07 -11.42
CA GLY A 248 -2.88 -21.66 -12.26
C GLY A 248 -1.93 -20.77 -11.49
N TRP A 249 -1.01 -20.12 -12.20
CA TRP A 249 -0.19 -19.07 -11.58
C TRP A 249 -0.07 -17.86 -12.51
N GLU A 250 0.26 -16.72 -11.94
CA GLU A 250 0.46 -15.48 -12.69
C GLU A 250 1.69 -14.72 -12.17
N ASP A 251 2.27 -13.87 -13.01
CA ASP A 251 3.31 -12.93 -12.61
C ASP A 251 2.69 -11.73 -11.88
N VAL A 252 2.47 -11.92 -10.57
CA VAL A 252 1.76 -10.98 -9.73
C VAL A 252 2.46 -9.63 -9.69
N SER A 253 1.68 -8.61 -10.03
CA SER A 253 1.98 -7.22 -9.70
C SER A 253 1.18 -6.81 -8.46
N PRO A 254 1.80 -6.39 -7.34
CA PRO A 254 1.08 -5.88 -6.18
C PRO A 254 0.08 -4.79 -6.52
N GLY A 255 0.42 -3.86 -7.41
CA GLY A 255 -0.48 -2.80 -7.83
C GLY A 255 -1.79 -3.30 -8.46
N GLN A 256 -1.80 -4.49 -9.08
CA GLN A 256 -3.03 -5.07 -9.65
C GLN A 256 -4.03 -5.55 -8.58
N TRP A 257 -3.53 -5.87 -7.38
CA TRP A 257 -4.34 -6.35 -6.24
C TRP A 257 -4.56 -5.25 -5.20
N GLY A 258 -4.23 -3.99 -5.51
CA GLY A 258 -4.37 -2.86 -4.57
C GLY A 258 -3.22 -2.73 -3.57
N GLY A 259 -2.06 -3.34 -3.86
CA GLY A 259 -0.83 -3.23 -3.08
C GLY A 259 -0.43 -4.54 -2.39
N TRP A 260 0.45 -4.41 -1.39
CA TRP A 260 1.02 -5.53 -0.65
C TRP A 260 0.21 -5.87 0.62
N GLY A 261 0.27 -7.09 1.12
CA GLY A 261 -0.43 -7.59 2.30
C GLY A 261 -1.66 -8.40 1.92
N LEU A 262 -2.59 -8.54 2.86
CA LEU A 262 -3.90 -9.12 2.61
C LEU A 262 -4.80 -8.07 1.94
N ARG A 263 -5.28 -8.37 0.73
CA ARG A 263 -6.02 -7.44 -0.11
C ARG A 263 -7.37 -8.00 -0.52
N LEU A 264 -8.36 -7.12 -0.48
CA LEU A 264 -9.70 -7.37 -1.01
C LEU A 264 -9.89 -6.44 -2.21
N SER A 265 -10.29 -7.02 -3.34
CA SER A 265 -10.49 -6.31 -4.60
C SER A 265 -11.72 -6.88 -5.33
N GLY A 266 -12.18 -6.20 -6.38
CA GLY A 266 -13.24 -6.72 -7.25
C GLY A 266 -12.91 -8.09 -7.86
N ARG A 267 -11.61 -8.39 -8.06
CA ARG A 267 -11.14 -9.68 -8.56
C ARG A 267 -11.22 -10.78 -7.50
N GLY A 268 -11.09 -10.44 -6.22
CA GLY A 268 -11.12 -11.41 -5.12
C GLY A 268 -10.18 -11.04 -3.97
N VAL A 269 -9.70 -12.06 -3.25
CA VAL A 269 -8.83 -11.89 -2.08
C VAL A 269 -7.42 -12.37 -2.41
N ALA A 270 -6.41 -11.57 -2.10
CA ALA A 270 -5.02 -11.89 -2.35
C ALA A 270 -4.13 -11.67 -1.13
N TYR A 271 -3.12 -12.52 -0.96
CA TYR A 271 -2.02 -12.29 -0.04
C TYR A 271 -0.75 -12.05 -0.87
N VAL A 272 -0.30 -10.80 -0.89
CA VAL A 272 0.77 -10.34 -1.78
C VAL A 272 1.94 -9.80 -0.97
N THR A 273 3.08 -10.46 -0.97
CA THR A 273 4.26 -9.98 -0.23
C THR A 273 5.38 -9.48 -1.14
N ARG A 274 5.29 -9.77 -2.43
CA ARG A 274 6.28 -9.41 -3.45
C ARG A 274 5.65 -9.34 -4.84
N SER A 275 6.36 -8.74 -5.80
CA SER A 275 6.09 -8.98 -7.22
C SER A 275 6.66 -10.34 -7.67
N GLY A 276 6.12 -10.88 -8.75
CA GLY A 276 6.55 -12.13 -9.37
C GLY A 276 5.53 -13.27 -9.18
N PRO A 277 5.95 -14.54 -9.27
CA PRO A 277 5.01 -15.66 -9.33
C PRO A 277 4.04 -15.72 -8.16
N GLY A 278 2.77 -16.01 -8.44
CA GLY A 278 1.75 -16.23 -7.44
C GLY A 278 0.72 -17.25 -7.89
N LEU A 279 0.34 -18.12 -6.94
CA LEU A 279 -0.68 -19.14 -7.13
C LEU A 279 -2.04 -18.46 -7.21
N VAL A 280 -2.76 -18.67 -8.31
CA VAL A 280 -4.12 -18.16 -8.54
C VAL A 280 -5.09 -19.33 -8.50
N VAL A 281 -6.15 -19.16 -7.72
CA VAL A 281 -7.23 -20.13 -7.58
C VAL A 281 -8.53 -19.45 -7.98
N GLN A 282 -9.15 -19.94 -9.04
CA GLN A 282 -10.44 -19.45 -9.48
C GLN A 282 -11.54 -20.21 -8.77
N LEU A 283 -12.45 -19.47 -8.14
CA LEU A 283 -13.59 -20.03 -7.42
C LEU A 283 -14.78 -20.14 -8.35
N ARG A 284 -15.60 -21.16 -8.10
CA ARG A 284 -16.95 -21.26 -8.69
C ARG A 284 -17.72 -19.98 -8.34
N GLY A 285 -18.13 -19.22 -9.35
CA GLY A 285 -18.74 -17.89 -9.18
C GLY A 285 -17.81 -16.70 -9.53
N GLY A 286 -16.66 -16.95 -10.14
CA GLY A 286 -15.86 -15.94 -10.84
C GLY A 286 -14.92 -15.10 -9.97
N ARG A 287 -14.87 -15.33 -8.66
CA ARG A 287 -13.91 -14.67 -7.76
C ARG A 287 -12.60 -15.45 -7.69
N ALA A 288 -11.50 -14.75 -7.52
CA ALA A 288 -10.17 -15.34 -7.40
C ALA A 288 -9.67 -15.36 -5.95
N ARG A 289 -8.70 -16.24 -5.69
CA ARG A 289 -7.87 -16.28 -4.48
C ARG A 289 -6.42 -16.35 -4.91
N LEU A 290 -5.57 -15.49 -4.36
CA LEU A 290 -4.18 -15.41 -4.76
C LEU A 290 -3.21 -15.42 -3.58
N VAL A 291 -2.06 -16.07 -3.76
CA VAL A 291 -0.90 -15.93 -2.89
C VAL A 291 0.40 -15.90 -3.66
N THR A 292 1.23 -14.89 -3.40
CA THR A 292 2.57 -14.79 -3.99
C THR A 292 3.50 -15.85 -3.41
N SER A 293 4.18 -16.61 -4.26
CA SER A 293 5.14 -17.64 -3.85
C SER A 293 6.15 -17.88 -4.98
N PRO A 294 7.46 -18.00 -4.67
CA PRO A 294 8.47 -18.28 -5.70
C PRO A 294 8.22 -19.59 -6.46
N ASP A 295 7.55 -20.57 -5.82
CA ASP A 295 7.25 -21.88 -6.41
C ASP A 295 5.76 -22.03 -6.77
N ALA A 296 5.11 -20.92 -7.15
CA ALA A 296 3.67 -20.89 -7.46
C ALA A 296 3.27 -21.92 -8.53
N GLU A 297 4.13 -22.16 -9.52
CA GLU A 297 3.94 -23.17 -10.56
C GLU A 297 3.73 -24.58 -9.97
N ARG A 298 4.56 -24.99 -9.00
CA ARG A 298 4.43 -26.30 -8.35
C ARG A 298 3.14 -26.41 -7.53
N GLY A 299 2.78 -25.33 -6.83
CA GLY A 299 1.51 -25.26 -6.12
C GLY A 299 0.31 -25.38 -7.05
N ALA A 300 0.37 -24.75 -8.22
CA ALA A 300 -0.65 -24.84 -9.26
C ALA A 300 -0.73 -26.25 -9.85
N ALA A 301 0.40 -26.89 -10.16
CA ALA A 301 0.45 -28.28 -10.65
C ALA A 301 -0.24 -29.25 -9.67
N VAL A 302 0.06 -29.13 -8.37
CA VAL A 302 -0.58 -29.94 -7.32
C VAL A 302 -2.07 -29.65 -7.24
N LEU A 303 -2.49 -28.38 -7.30
CA LEU A 303 -3.91 -28.03 -7.28
C LEU A 303 -4.66 -28.61 -8.49
N THR A 304 -4.14 -28.44 -9.71
CA THR A 304 -4.73 -29.01 -10.92
C THR A 304 -4.85 -30.52 -10.84
N THR A 305 -3.84 -31.19 -10.27
CA THR A 305 -3.87 -32.64 -10.04
C THR A 305 -5.01 -33.06 -9.10
N LEU A 306 -5.20 -32.33 -8.00
CA LEU A 306 -6.28 -32.59 -7.04
C LEU A 306 -7.67 -32.33 -7.64
N LEU A 307 -7.80 -31.28 -8.47
CA LEU A 307 -9.05 -30.98 -9.18
C LEU A 307 -9.41 -32.06 -10.20
N ALA A 308 -8.41 -32.57 -10.93
CA ALA A 308 -8.60 -33.66 -11.89
C ALA A 308 -8.99 -34.98 -11.19
N ALA A 309 -8.38 -35.29 -10.05
CA ALA A 309 -8.75 -36.46 -9.25
C ALA A 309 -10.18 -36.37 -8.72
N ARG A 310 -10.61 -35.19 -8.26
CA ARG A 310 -11.99 -34.92 -7.82
C ARG A 310 -13.02 -35.15 -8.93
N GLY A 311 -12.72 -34.74 -10.17
CA GLY A 311 -13.65 -34.91 -11.29
C GLY A 311 -13.85 -36.36 -11.75
N ARG A 312 -13.00 -37.29 -11.30
CA ARG A 312 -13.11 -38.73 -11.59
C ARG A 312 -13.83 -39.53 -10.50
N ALA A 313 -14.02 -38.93 -9.32
CA ALA A 313 -14.71 -39.53 -8.18
C ALA A 313 -16.19 -39.14 -8.21
#